data_AF-A0A1Z9IZ90-F1
#
_entry.id   AF-A0A1Z9IZ90-F1
#
_cell.length_a   1.000
_cell.length_b   1.000
_cell.length_c   1.000
_cell.angle_alpha   90.00
_cell.angle_beta   90.00
_cell.angle_gamma   90.00
#
_symmetry.space_group_name_H-M   'P 1'
#
loop_
_entity.id
_entity.type
_entity.pdbx_description
1 polymer ?
#
loop_
_entity_poly.entity_id
_entity_poly.type
_entity_poly.pdbx_seq_one_letter_code
_entity_poly.pdbx_strand_id
1 'polypeptide(L)' 'MFKDIQVGDSVTMSTPQGQVLNGKAVMKGPYGWVVNVGGRHGTPRVVHENNFVKMRKGKNRKPDFLGGFLNGV' A
#
# COMPACT_ATOMS: atom_id res chain seq x y z
N MET A 1 3.07 -4.89 11.32
CA MET A 1 2.79 -5.53 10.01
C MET A 1 2.25 -4.55 8.97
N PHE A 2 1.10 -3.88 9.21
CA PHE A 2 0.59 -2.79 8.34
C PHE A 2 1.37 -1.48 8.54
N LYS A 3 1.63 -1.08 9.78
CA LYS A 3 2.44 0.11 10.12
C LYS A 3 3.88 0.08 9.60
N ASP A 4 4.38 -1.11 9.25
CA ASP A 4 5.76 -1.31 8.76
C ASP A 4 5.88 -1.20 7.24
N ILE A 5 4.76 -1.01 6.53
CA ILE A 5 4.75 -0.80 5.08
C ILE A 5 5.59 0.43 4.78
N GLN A 6 6.42 0.30 3.75
CA GLN A 6 7.22 1.36 3.19
C GLN A 6 7.00 1.43 1.69
N VAL A 7 7.37 2.56 1.07
CA VAL A 7 7.35 2.70 -0.38
C VAL A 7 8.20 1.58 -1.00
N GLY A 8 7.65 0.88 -2.00
CA GLY A 8 8.31 -0.23 -2.68
C GLY A 8 7.99 -1.63 -2.13
N ASP A 9 7.32 -1.72 -0.97
CA ASP A 9 6.85 -3.00 -0.44
C ASP A 9 5.75 -3.59 -1.32
N SER A 10 5.72 -4.93 -1.40
CA SER A 10 4.61 -5.66 -2.01
C SER A 10 3.52 -5.85 -0.96
N VAL A 11 2.33 -5.35 -1.24
CA VAL A 11 1.19 -5.38 -0.32
C VAL A 11 0.06 -6.17 -0.97
N THR A 12 -0.57 -7.05 -0.19
CA THR A 12 -1.74 -7.82 -0.60
C THR A 12 -2.97 -7.30 0.14
N MET A 13 -4.05 -7.06 -0.61
CA MET A 13 -5.33 -6.57 -0.10
C MET A 13 -6.48 -7.48 -0.53
N SER A 14 -7.56 -7.48 0.25
CA SER A 14 -8.85 -8.05 -0.14
C SER A 14 -9.80 -6.95 -0.66
N THR A 15 -10.60 -7.27 -1.66
CA THR A 15 -11.70 -6.42 -2.13
C THR A 15 -13.00 -6.83 -1.42
N PRO A 16 -14.01 -5.94 -1.36
CA PRO A 16 -15.33 -6.29 -0.84
C PRO A 16 -15.98 -7.47 -1.59
N GLN A 17 -15.62 -7.66 -2.86
CA GLN A 17 -16.08 -8.77 -3.70
C GLN A 17 -15.31 -10.09 -3.44
N GLY A 18 -14.44 -10.13 -2.43
CA GLY A 18 -13.68 -11.31 -2.05
C GLY A 18 -12.44 -11.59 -2.90
N GLN A 19 -12.07 -10.69 -3.82
CA GLN A 19 -10.85 -10.85 -4.63
C GLN A 19 -9.62 -10.47 -3.81
N VAL A 20 -8.50 -11.16 -4.03
CA VAL A 20 -7.21 -10.84 -3.41
C VAL A 20 -6.29 -10.23 -4.47
N LEU A 21 -5.87 -8.98 -4.24
CA LEU A 21 -5.03 -8.23 -5.15
C LEU A 21 -3.66 -7.99 -4.53
N ASN A 22 -2.62 -7.96 -5.37
CA ASN A 22 -1.26 -7.62 -4.97
C ASN A 22 -0.81 -6.35 -5.71
N GLY A 23 -0.15 -5.45 -5.00
CA GLY A 23 0.40 -4.24 -5.58
C GLY A 23 1.65 -3.74 -4.88
N LYS A 24 2.27 -2.72 -5.45
CA LYS A 24 3.42 -2.01 -4.88
C LYS A 24 2.96 -0.78 -4.12
N ALA A 25 3.38 -0.63 -2.87
CA ALA A 25 3.14 0.56 -2.08
C ALA A 25 3.87 1.77 -2.68
N VAL A 26 3.13 2.87 -2.92
CA VAL A 26 3.64 4.07 -3.58
C VAL A 26 3.74 5.23 -2.60
N MET A 27 2.71 5.47 -1.78
CA MET A 27 2.66 6.56 -0.80
C MET A 27 1.62 6.32 0.29
N LYS A 28 1.77 6.99 1.43
CA LYS A 28 0.72 7.14 2.44
C LYS A 28 -0.27 8.22 2.00
N GLY A 29 -1.54 7.85 1.98
CA GLY A 29 -2.66 8.77 1.87
C GLY A 29 -3.42 8.90 3.19
N PRO A 30 -4.44 9.76 3.25
CA PRO A 30 -5.17 10.07 4.49
C PRO A 30 -5.93 8.86 5.07
N TYR A 31 -6.32 7.91 4.23
CA TYR A 31 -7.09 6.72 4.63
C TYR A 31 -6.27 5.42 4.62
N GLY A 32 -4.97 5.48 4.34
CA GLY A 32 -4.11 4.30 4.23
C GLY A 32 -3.09 4.39 3.10
N TRP A 33 -2.50 3.25 2.75
CA TRP A 33 -1.46 3.18 1.73
C TRP A 33 -2.07 3.13 0.33
N VAL A 34 -1.59 3.99 -0.57
CA VAL A 34 -1.86 3.87 -1.99
C VAL A 34 -0.93 2.81 -2.56
N VAL A 35 -1.51 1.80 -3.21
CA VAL A 35 -0.80 0.71 -3.88
C VAL A 35 -1.12 0.71 -5.37
N ASN A 36 -0.11 0.46 -6.20
CA ASN A 36 -0.31 0.21 -7.63
C ASN A 36 -0.43 -1.30 -7.87
N VAL A 37 -1.60 -1.77 -8.30
CA VAL A 37 -1.87 -3.20 -8.57
C VAL A 37 -1.59 -3.61 -10.03
N GLY A 38 -0.92 -2.75 -10.81
CA GLY A 38 -0.53 -3.03 -12.20
C GLY A 38 -1.58 -2.61 -13.23
N GLY A 39 -1.61 -3.27 -14.39
CA GLY A 39 -2.40 -2.86 -15.55
C GLY A 39 -1.65 -1.89 -16.48
N ARG A 40 -2.20 -1.63 -17.67
CA ARG A 40 -1.52 -0.91 -18.77
C ARG A 40 -0.97 0.48 -18.36
N HIS A 41 -1.70 1.18 -17.50
CA HIS A 41 -1.35 2.53 -17.04
C HIS A 41 -1.10 2.62 -15.53
N GLY A 42 -1.00 1.45 -14.86
CA GLY A 42 -1.06 1.38 -13.41
C GLY A 42 -2.50 1.59 -12.89
N THR A 43 -2.84 0.86 -11.84
CA THR A 43 -4.18 0.90 -11.23
C THR A 43 -4.00 1.19 -9.76
N PRO A 44 -4.33 2.39 -9.28
CA PRO A 44 -4.21 2.72 -7.88
C PRO A 44 -5.35 2.06 -7.09
N ARG A 45 -5.01 1.52 -5.92
CA ARG A 45 -5.94 1.06 -4.89
C ARG A 45 -5.49 1.55 -3.52
N VAL A 46 -6.41 1.60 -2.57
CA VAL A 46 -6.11 2.00 -1.19
C VAL A 46 -6.16 0.77 -0.29
N VAL A 47 -5.10 0.60 0.50
CA VAL A 47 -5.00 -0.43 1.53
C VAL A 47 -5.09 0.24 2.90
N HIS A 48 -6.10 -0.16 3.65
CA HIS A 48 -6.35 0.19 5.05
C HIS A 48 -6.16 -1.06 5.92
N GLU A 49 -6.10 -0.92 7.24
CA GLU A 49 -5.93 -2.05 8.16
C GLU A 49 -7.01 -3.14 7.95
N ASN A 50 -8.26 -2.76 7.68
CA ASN A 50 -9.39 -3.69 7.51
C ASN A 50 -9.32 -4.55 6.24
N ASN A 51 -8.63 -4.10 5.20
CA ASN A 51 -8.50 -4.85 3.94
C ASN A 51 -7.08 -5.36 3.69
N PHE A 52 -6.17 -5.15 4.65
CA PHE A 52 -4.80 -5.62 4.60
C PHE A 52 -4.74 -7.12 4.86
N VAL A 53 -4.07 -7.86 3.97
CA VAL A 53 -3.87 -9.31 4.12
C VAL A 53 -2.44 -9.61 4.56
N LYS A 54 -1.45 -9.15 3.80
CA LYS A 54 -0.03 -9.36 4.10
C LYS A 54 0.86 -8.39 3.35
N MET A 55 2.12 -8.29 3.77
CA MET A 55 3.16 -7.58 3.02
C MET A 55 4.46 -8.39 2.91
N ARG A 56 5.25 -8.04 1.89
CA ARG A 56 6.63 -8.47 1.71
C ARG A 56 7.50 -7.25 1.51
N LYS A 57 8.57 -7.17 2.31
CA LYS A 57 9.56 -6.09 2.23
C LYS A 57 10.20 -6.02 0.85
N GLY A 58 10.21 -4.83 0.26
CA GLY A 58 10.93 -4.51 -0.97
C GLY A 58 12.43 -4.37 -0.70
N LYS A 59 13.27 -4.71 -1.69
CA LYS A 59 14.73 -4.61 -1.58
C LYS A 59 15.20 -3.16 -1.39
N ASN A 60 14.56 -2.20 -2.09
CA ASN A 60 14.89 -0.78 -2.04
C ASN A 60 13.75 0.02 -1.38
N ARG A 61 13.19 -0.53 -0.30
CA ARG A 61 12.08 0.13 0.39
C ARG A 61 12.57 1.41 1.07
N LYS A 62 11.74 2.44 1.09
CA LYS A 62 12.05 3.72 1.73
C LYS A 62 10.86 4.25 2.53
N PRO A 63 11.10 4.96 3.64
CA PRO A 63 10.04 5.67 4.34
C PRO A 63 9.41 6.73 3.42
N ASP A 64 8.10 6.95 3.59
CA ASP A 64 7.39 8.05 2.94
C ASP A 64 7.30 9.24 3.89
N PHE A 65 8.31 10.13 3.83
CA PHE A 65 8.37 11.30 4.71
C PHE A 65 7.29 12.33 4.40
N LEU A 66 6.99 12.58 3.12
CA LEU A 66 5.98 13.55 2.73
C LEU A 66 4.58 13.05 3.09
N GLY A 67 4.27 11.79 2.77
CA GLY A 67 2.99 11.20 3.16
C GLY A 67 2.82 11.09 4.67
N GLY A 68 3.90 10.84 5.43
CA GLY A 68 3.88 10.90 6.89
C GLY A 68 3.56 12.30 7.41
N PHE A 69 4.27 13.32 6.91
CA PHE A 69 4.06 14.72 7.28
C PHE A 69 2.63 15.21 6.98
N LEU A 70 2.12 14.96 5.78
CA LEU A 70 0.80 15.43 5.36
C LEU A 70 -0.37 14.77 6.11
N ASN A 71 -0.19 13.53 6.58
CA ASN A 71 -1.27 12.75 7.18
C ASN A 71 -1.10 12.55 8.70
N GLY A 72 -0.06 13.13 9.31
CA GLY A 72 0.13 13.11 10.76
C GLY A 72 0.40 11.71 11.34
N VAL A 73 1.10 10.84 10.59
CA VAL A 73 1.35 9.43 10.96
C VAL A 73 2.82 9.08 11.13
#